data_AF-A0A7V9WKR5-F1
#
_entry.id   AF-A0A7V9WKR5-F1
#
_cell.length_a   1.000
_cell.length_b   1.000
_cell.length_c   1.000
_cell.angle_alpha   90.00
_cell.angle_beta   90.00
_cell.angle_gamma   90.00
#
_symmetry.space_group_name_H-M   'P 1'
#
loop_
_entity.id
_entity.type
_entity.pdbx_description
1 polymer ?
#
loop_
_entity_poly.entity_id
_entity_poly.type
_entity_poly.pdbx_seq_one_letter_code
_entity_poly.pdbx_strand_id
1 'polypeptide(L)'
;MPTEPAPLTLADAVHRAVQAVDPSGLGDSSGEVLERFEDRDEPIASLHDPEQVLAESFGAIDPQEEDGRIQMIRATATYLAFRRTEVTDDDEHLLRLAARAEYDGHPPQPVRAFLEDRGIEV
;
A
#
# COMPACT_ATOMS: atom_id res chain seq x y z
N MET A 1 28.23 -10.21 -13.88
CA MET A 1 27.33 -9.87 -12.76
C MET A 1 26.14 -9.16 -13.37
N PRO A 2 24.90 -9.68 -13.30
CA PRO A 2 23.75 -8.88 -13.69
C PRO A 2 23.68 -7.71 -12.70
N THR A 3 23.78 -6.48 -13.20
CA THR A 3 23.74 -5.23 -12.44
C THR A 3 22.33 -4.64 -12.37
N GLU A 4 21.33 -5.40 -12.78
CA GLU A 4 19.94 -4.97 -12.75
C GLU A 4 19.38 -5.28 -11.36
N PRO A 5 18.80 -4.28 -10.66
CA PRO A 5 18.14 -4.52 -9.39
C PRO A 5 17.05 -5.58 -9.57
N ALA A 6 16.88 -6.44 -8.57
CA ALA A 6 15.83 -7.44 -8.58
C ALA A 6 14.47 -6.73 -8.79
N PRO A 7 13.56 -7.31 -9.60
CA PRO A 7 12.27 -6.70 -9.84
C PRO A 7 11.46 -6.65 -8.54
N LEU A 8 10.75 -5.53 -8.31
CA LEU A 8 9.92 -5.33 -7.12
C LEU A 8 8.88 -6.45 -6.99
N THR A 9 8.90 -7.16 -5.85
CA THR A 9 7.94 -8.22 -5.54
C THR A 9 6.66 -7.64 -4.92
N LEU A 10 5.61 -8.46 -4.85
CA LEU A 10 4.36 -8.05 -4.20
C LEU A 10 4.58 -7.82 -2.70
N ALA A 11 5.34 -8.70 -2.05
CA ALA A 11 5.77 -8.55 -0.66
C ALA A 11 6.53 -7.23 -0.44
N ASP A 12 7.49 -6.87 -1.30
CA ASP A 12 8.26 -5.62 -1.17
C ASP A 12 7.36 -4.38 -1.24
N ALA A 13 6.41 -4.34 -2.18
CA ALA A 13 5.50 -3.20 -2.32
C ALA A 13 4.55 -3.07 -1.12
N VAL A 14 4.03 -4.18 -0.62
CA VAL A 14 3.17 -4.19 0.58
C VAL A 14 3.97 -3.80 1.81
N HIS A 15 5.19 -4.30 1.96
CA HIS A 15 6.05 -3.94 3.08
C HIS A 15 6.37 -2.44 3.07
N ARG A 16 6.74 -1.88 1.92
CA ARG A 16 6.95 -0.44 1.77
C ARG A 16 5.68 0.37 2.07
N ALA A 17 4.52 -0.10 1.65
CA ALA A 17 3.23 0.54 1.94
C ALA A 17 2.92 0.52 3.45
N VAL A 18 3.14 -0.60 4.13
CA VAL A 18 3.00 -0.70 5.59
C VAL A 18 3.95 0.25 6.30
N GLN A 19 5.21 0.34 5.88
CA GLN A 19 6.16 1.29 6.46
C GLN A 19 5.70 2.74 6.32
N ALA A 20 5.13 3.14 5.17
CA ALA A 20 4.59 4.49 5.00
C ALA A 20 3.39 4.73 5.92
N VAL A 21 2.49 3.76 6.00
CA VAL A 21 1.23 3.88 6.73
C VAL A 21 1.41 3.72 8.25
N ASP A 22 2.41 2.98 8.70
CA ASP A 22 2.70 2.72 10.10
C ASP A 22 4.21 2.58 10.33
N PRO A 23 4.96 3.70 10.29
CA PRO A 23 6.41 3.69 10.48
C PRO A 23 6.80 3.33 11.91
N SER A 24 5.86 3.45 12.86
CA SER A 24 6.07 3.03 14.25
C SER A 24 5.87 1.53 14.47
N GLY A 25 5.17 0.85 13.57
CA GLY A 25 4.77 -0.56 13.71
C GLY A 25 3.86 -0.81 14.90
N LEU A 26 3.07 0.19 15.33
CA LEU A 26 2.21 0.10 16.52
C LEU A 26 0.75 -0.21 16.16
N GLY A 27 0.39 -0.22 14.88
CA GLY A 27 -0.93 -0.58 14.40
C GLY A 27 -1.09 -2.09 14.29
N ASP A 28 -1.99 -2.67 15.08
CA ASP A 28 -2.27 -4.12 15.05
C ASP A 28 -2.67 -4.61 13.64
N SER A 29 -3.45 -3.81 12.90
CA SER A 29 -3.92 -4.15 11.55
C SER A 29 -2.79 -4.20 10.51
N SER A 30 -1.67 -3.52 10.74
CA SER A 30 -0.47 -3.59 9.89
C SER A 30 0.20 -4.96 9.93
N GLY A 31 0.17 -5.63 11.09
CA GLY A 31 0.80 -6.95 11.29
C GLY A 31 0.11 -8.05 10.50
N GLU A 32 -1.23 -8.06 10.50
CA GLU A 32 -2.03 -9.02 9.72
C GLU A 32 -1.78 -8.90 8.21
N VAL A 33 -1.60 -7.68 7.71
CA VAL A 33 -1.23 -7.45 6.30
C VAL A 33 0.15 -8.05 6.01
N LEU A 34 1.14 -7.82 6.87
CA LEU A 34 2.49 -8.34 6.66
C LEU A 34 2.50 -9.88 6.65
N GLU A 35 1.86 -10.52 7.62
CA GLU A 35 1.76 -11.99 7.70
C GLU A 35 1.08 -12.57 6.45
N ARG A 36 0.08 -11.89 5.88
CA ARG A 36 -0.61 -12.37 4.68
C ARG A 36 0.26 -12.29 3.41
N PHE A 37 1.18 -11.34 3.33
CA PHE A 37 1.95 -11.04 2.12
C PHE A 37 3.43 -11.44 2.21
N GLU A 38 3.93 -11.89 3.36
CA GLU A 38 5.36 -12.18 3.56
C GLU A 38 5.93 -13.22 2.58
N ASP A 39 5.13 -14.19 2.15
CA ASP A 39 5.52 -15.24 1.21
C ASP A 39 5.29 -14.87 -0.28
N ARG A 40 4.84 -13.65 -0.57
CA ARG A 40 4.48 -13.20 -1.93
C ARG A 40 5.68 -12.63 -2.69
N ASP A 41 6.70 -13.47 -2.85
CA ASP A 41 7.97 -13.17 -3.52
C ASP A 41 7.86 -13.07 -5.05
N GLU A 42 6.67 -13.25 -5.64
CA GLU A 42 6.53 -13.11 -7.08
C GLU A 42 6.72 -11.63 -7.54
N PRO A 43 7.46 -11.39 -8.64
CA PRO A 43 7.59 -10.05 -9.19
C PRO A 43 6.24 -9.47 -9.60
N ILE A 44 5.93 -8.24 -9.21
CA ILE A 44 4.67 -7.57 -9.59
C ILE A 44 4.49 -7.52 -11.10
N ALA A 45 5.59 -7.34 -11.84
CA ALA A 45 5.57 -7.30 -13.30
C ALA A 45 5.13 -8.63 -13.96
N SER A 46 5.13 -9.74 -13.22
CA SER A 46 4.64 -11.04 -13.69
C SER A 46 3.15 -11.25 -13.49
N LEU A 47 2.50 -10.42 -12.67
CA LEU A 47 1.06 -10.49 -12.43
C LEU A 47 0.31 -9.87 -13.61
N HIS A 48 -0.71 -10.59 -14.10
CA HIS A 48 -1.59 -10.08 -15.16
C HIS A 48 -2.39 -8.87 -14.69
N ASP A 49 -2.89 -8.93 -13.45
CA ASP A 49 -3.70 -7.89 -12.82
C ASP A 49 -3.32 -7.75 -11.33
N PRO A 50 -2.29 -6.94 -11.02
CA PRO A 50 -1.85 -6.76 -9.64
C PRO A 50 -2.89 -6.04 -8.77
N GLU A 51 -3.71 -5.18 -9.37
CA GLU A 51 -4.77 -4.45 -8.67
C GLU A 51 -5.84 -5.41 -8.15
N GLN A 52 -6.33 -6.32 -9.01
CA GLN A 52 -7.28 -7.34 -8.60
C GLN A 52 -6.71 -8.23 -7.47
N VAL A 53 -5.46 -8.67 -7.59
CA VAL A 53 -4.81 -9.51 -6.56
C VAL A 53 -4.74 -8.79 -5.21
N LEU A 54 -4.38 -7.51 -5.22
CA LEU A 54 -4.37 -6.68 -4.02
C LEU A 54 -5.79 -6.50 -3.48
N ALA A 55 -6.75 -6.11 -4.31
CA ALA A 55 -8.14 -5.91 -3.89
C ALA A 55 -8.74 -7.15 -3.21
N GLU A 56 -8.56 -8.34 -3.80
CA GLU A 56 -9.03 -9.60 -3.21
C GLU A 56 -8.35 -9.92 -1.87
N SER A 57 -7.03 -9.68 -1.80
CA SER A 57 -6.25 -9.99 -0.59
C SER A 57 -6.58 -9.05 0.57
N PHE A 58 -6.76 -7.76 0.29
CA PHE A 58 -7.13 -6.73 1.27
C PHE A 58 -8.61 -6.82 1.65
N GLY A 59 -9.51 -7.17 0.72
CA GLY A 59 -10.93 -7.39 1.02
C GLY A 59 -11.17 -8.59 1.94
N ALA A 60 -10.22 -9.51 2.07
CA ALA A 60 -10.28 -10.57 3.07
C ALA A 60 -9.90 -10.08 4.49
N ILE A 61 -9.09 -9.03 4.60
CA ILE A 61 -8.63 -8.44 5.88
C ILE A 61 -9.64 -7.42 6.40
N ASP A 62 -10.09 -6.51 5.54
CA ASP A 62 -11.11 -5.49 5.86
C ASP A 62 -12.32 -5.59 4.92
N PRO A 63 -13.22 -6.58 5.12
CA PRO A 63 -14.33 -6.83 4.21
C PRO A 63 -15.40 -5.72 4.22
N GLN A 64 -15.43 -4.87 5.24
CA GLN A 64 -16.41 -3.79 5.37
C GLN A 64 -15.83 -2.42 4.99
N GLU A 65 -14.56 -2.35 4.59
CA GLU A 65 -13.84 -1.11 4.29
C GLU A 65 -13.98 -0.07 5.42
N GLU A 66 -13.81 -0.51 6.67
CA GLU A 66 -13.93 0.33 7.86
C GLU A 66 -12.58 0.82 8.38
N ASP A 67 -11.46 0.17 8.02
CA ASP A 67 -10.13 0.55 8.46
C ASP A 67 -9.41 1.40 7.40
N GLY A 68 -9.35 2.72 7.66
CA GLY A 68 -8.64 3.67 6.82
C GLY A 68 -7.15 3.37 6.67
N ARG A 69 -6.54 2.70 7.65
CA ARG A 69 -5.14 2.24 7.59
C ARG A 69 -5.00 1.14 6.54
N ILE A 70 -5.83 0.09 6.61
CA ILE A 70 -5.82 -1.02 5.66
C ILE A 70 -6.07 -0.52 4.23
N GLN A 71 -7.06 0.38 4.07
CA GLN A 71 -7.35 1.01 2.79
C GLN A 71 -6.15 1.81 2.25
N MET A 72 -5.45 2.57 3.09
CA MET A 72 -4.25 3.29 2.67
C MET A 72 -3.07 2.38 2.34
N ILE A 73 -2.91 1.24 3.03
CA ILE A 73 -1.89 0.25 2.66
C ILE A 73 -2.22 -0.32 1.27
N ARG A 74 -3.47 -0.70 1.02
CA ARG A 74 -3.93 -1.18 -0.30
C ARG A 74 -3.66 -0.16 -1.40
N ALA A 75 -4.09 1.09 -1.19
CA ALA A 75 -3.91 2.18 -2.15
C ALA A 75 -2.43 2.42 -2.46
N THR A 76 -1.58 2.41 -1.42
CA THR A 76 -0.13 2.62 -1.58
C THR A 76 0.56 1.45 -2.27
N ALA A 77 0.20 0.21 -1.93
CA ALA A 77 0.72 -0.98 -2.61
C ALA A 77 0.30 -1.00 -4.09
N THR A 78 -0.95 -0.63 -4.38
CA THR A 78 -1.49 -0.53 -5.75
C THR A 78 -0.77 0.56 -6.53
N TYR A 79 -0.55 1.73 -5.92
CA TYR A 79 0.24 2.81 -6.52
C TYR A 79 1.63 2.32 -6.92
N LEU A 80 2.36 1.69 -6.00
CA LEU A 80 3.70 1.14 -6.26
C LEU A 80 3.68 0.01 -7.29
N ALA A 81 2.61 -0.77 -7.38
CA ALA A 81 2.49 -1.82 -8.38
C ALA A 81 2.49 -1.27 -9.82
N PHE A 82 1.92 -0.08 -10.03
CA PHE A 82 1.92 0.63 -11.31
C PHE A 82 3.07 1.64 -11.46
N ARG A 83 3.59 2.18 -10.34
CA ARG A 83 4.64 3.22 -10.27
C ARG A 83 5.89 2.71 -9.56
N ARG A 84 6.39 1.55 -9.98
CA ARG A 84 7.48 0.78 -9.33
C ARG A 84 8.77 1.56 -9.12
N THR A 85 9.02 2.61 -9.90
CA THR A 85 10.21 3.47 -9.80
C THR A 85 10.03 4.66 -8.86
N GLU A 86 8.81 4.89 -8.38
CA GLU A 86 8.46 6.00 -7.48
C GLU A 86 8.49 5.57 -6.00
N VAL A 87 9.13 4.44 -5.70
CA VAL A 87 9.51 4.09 -4.33
C VAL A 87 10.45 5.18 -3.82
N THR A 88 10.00 5.90 -2.80
CA THR A 88 10.71 7.01 -2.16
C THR A 88 10.80 6.75 -0.65
N ASP A 89 11.69 7.43 0.06
CA ASP A 89 11.76 7.43 1.53
C ASP A 89 10.87 8.51 2.18
N ASP A 90 10.18 9.34 1.37
CA ASP A 90 9.21 10.33 1.85
C ASP A 90 7.81 9.70 1.95
N ASP A 91 7.47 9.25 3.17
CA ASP A 91 6.21 8.57 3.47
C ASP A 91 4.98 9.44 3.20
N GLU A 92 4.97 10.69 3.68
CA GLU A 92 3.81 11.59 3.52
C GLU A 92 3.56 11.92 2.05
N HIS A 93 4.62 12.14 1.28
CA HIS A 93 4.50 12.36 -0.15
C HIS A 93 3.92 11.14 -0.86
N LEU A 94 4.42 9.95 -0.54
CA LEU A 94 3.93 8.69 -1.11
C LEU A 94 2.45 8.46 -0.79
N LEU A 95 2.05 8.63 0.47
CA LEU A 95 0.65 8.47 0.89
C LEU A 95 -0.28 9.44 0.16
N ARG A 96 0.15 10.70 -0.04
CA ARG A 96 -0.62 11.70 -0.79
C ARG A 96 -0.79 11.30 -2.26
N LEU A 97 0.27 10.84 -2.92
CA LEU A 97 0.22 10.39 -4.31
C LEU A 97 -0.72 9.19 -4.46
N ALA A 98 -0.60 8.21 -3.57
CA ALA A 98 -1.44 7.02 -3.57
C ALA A 98 -2.91 7.36 -3.36
N ALA A 99 -3.24 8.16 -2.33
CA ALA A 99 -4.61 8.58 -2.06
C ALA A 99 -5.23 9.36 -3.23
N ARG A 100 -4.44 10.23 -3.88
CA ARG A 100 -4.91 10.98 -5.04
C ARG A 100 -5.14 10.09 -6.26
N ALA A 101 -4.28 9.11 -6.49
CA ALA A 101 -4.39 8.18 -7.61
C ALA A 101 -5.56 7.21 -7.45
N GLU A 102 -5.77 6.69 -6.24
CA GLU A 102 -6.84 5.71 -5.95
C GLU A 102 -8.22 6.38 -5.89
N TYR A 103 -8.33 7.54 -5.25
CA TYR A 103 -9.62 8.15 -4.91
C TYR A 103 -9.94 9.41 -5.71
N ASP A 104 -9.14 9.75 -6.72
CA ASP A 104 -9.27 11.00 -7.50
C ASP A 104 -9.34 12.27 -6.61
N GLY A 105 -8.64 12.26 -5.47
CA GLY A 105 -8.66 13.35 -4.48
C GLY A 105 -9.91 13.40 -3.60
N HIS A 106 -10.78 12.38 -3.65
CA HIS A 106 -12.01 12.30 -2.87
C HIS A 106 -12.04 11.03 -2.00
N PRO A 107 -11.10 10.85 -1.05
CA PRO A 107 -11.03 9.64 -0.25
C PRO A 107 -12.29 9.45 0.62
N PRO A 108 -12.67 8.19 0.88
CA PRO A 108 -13.77 7.86 1.79
C PRO A 108 -13.44 8.29 3.23
N GLN A 109 -14.45 8.34 4.08
CA GLN A 109 -14.32 8.88 5.44
C GLN A 109 -13.20 8.20 6.27
N PRO A 110 -13.05 6.86 6.31
CA PRO A 110 -12.01 6.23 7.12
C PRO A 110 -10.61 6.64 6.68
N VAL A 111 -10.37 6.69 5.36
CA VAL A 111 -9.10 7.13 4.77
C VAL A 111 -8.83 8.59 5.08
N ARG A 112 -9.85 9.46 4.95
CA ARG A 112 -9.71 10.88 5.25
C ARG A 112 -9.33 11.11 6.71
N ALA A 113 -10.02 10.45 7.64
CA ALA A 113 -9.72 10.54 9.06
C ALA A 113 -8.28 10.11 9.36
N PHE A 114 -7.84 8.99 8.76
CA PHE A 114 -6.45 8.53 8.88
C PHE A 114 -5.43 9.56 8.37
N LEU A 115 -5.68 10.18 7.22
CA LEU A 115 -4.77 11.18 6.63
C LEU A 115 -4.74 12.48 7.44
N GLU A 116 -5.90 12.93 7.93
CA GLU A 116 -6.04 14.12 8.77
C GLU A 116 -5.30 13.97 10.11
N ASP A 117 -5.39 12.80 10.75
CA ASP A 117 -4.64 12.47 11.98
C ASP A 117 -3.12 12.55 11.77
N ARG A 118 -2.66 12.46 10.52
CA ARG A 118 -1.27 12.61 10.11
C ARG A 118 -0.90 13.98 9.55
N GLY A 119 -1.86 14.90 9.46
CA GLY A 119 -1.66 16.21 8.84
C GLY A 119 -1.41 16.14 7.33
N ILE A 120 -1.85 15.09 6.65
CA ILE A 120 -1.69 14.91 5.21
C ILE A 120 -2.96 15.40 4.50
N GLU A 121 -2.81 16.43 3.68
CA GLU A 121 -3.87 16.96 2.80
C GLU A 121 -3.79 16.34 1.40
N VAL A 122 -4.95 16.04 0.80
CA VAL A 122 -5.11 15.42 -0.53
C VAL A 122 -6.04 16.24 -1.41
#